data_AF-A0AAD9UXA7-F1
#
_entry.id   AF-A0AAD9UXA7-F1
#
_cell.length_a   1.000
_cell.length_b   1.000
_cell.length_c   1.000
_cell.angle_alpha   90.00
_cell.angle_beta   90.00
_cell.angle_gamma   90.00
#
_symmetry.space_group_name_H-M   'P 1'
#
loop_
_entity.id
_entity.type
_entity.pdbx_description
1 polymer ?
#
loop_
_entity_poly.entity_id
_entity_poly.type
_entity_poly.pdbx_seq_one_letter_code
_entity_poly.pdbx_strand_id
1 'polypeptide(L)'
;MAIMNRARFTKRWTLLMAMAIIVYLTLKHEPVTKIGHNGDRNNNLRKAAGVSSEESLSQASDPWEMRQKSFGVLSEDLLTRKGLRDELRRMKSQEQTFIANLIKARKTEEELRSYIDRLSQELHRVTTVQRKSGQSKEQHNILSDEKNLPTVFVVTPTFKRFVQKAELTRISQAFKAAKKLHWIVVEDSVQKTDLVGNFLKSSGLKYTHLNIRTPFTLRRHKKEFRRLKPRGVEQRNLAIEWLRKNIDPQRTSGVVYFADDDNTYDSQIFDEMRWIRGVGVWPVAFTGGARWAGPICKDGQVVNFHANWGLFRPFPVDMAAFAVNIKKLILDFPKAKFIALKRPGMLESSLLRQITTVKELEPVTQNCSKVYVWHTRTETPKDSILGERGLIKKGTPSDQNVET
;
A
#
# COMPACT_ATOMS: atom_id res chain seq x y z
N MET A 1 54.02 58.70 0.46
CA MET A 1 52.59 59.05 0.33
C MET A 1 51.99 58.11 -0.71
N ALA A 2 51.04 57.21 -0.48
CA ALA A 2 49.95 57.18 0.48
C ALA A 2 49.73 55.74 1.02
N ILE A 3 50.00 55.55 2.32
CA ILE A 3 49.46 54.45 3.14
C ILE A 3 48.17 54.98 3.78
N MET A 4 47.19 55.35 2.98
CA MET A 4 45.88 55.81 3.44
C MET A 4 44.84 55.48 2.35
N ASN A 5 44.38 54.22 2.28
CA ASN A 5 43.03 53.88 1.77
C ASN A 5 42.58 52.42 1.90
N ARG A 6 43.41 51.47 2.38
CA ARG A 6 42.95 50.06 2.58
C ARG A 6 42.12 49.83 3.85
N ALA A 7 42.26 50.64 4.90
CA ALA A 7 41.57 50.43 6.20
C ALA A 7 40.11 50.95 6.24
N ARG A 8 39.72 51.89 5.36
CA ARG A 8 38.33 52.35 5.24
C ARG A 8 37.47 51.42 4.36
N PHE A 9 38.10 50.62 3.50
CA PHE A 9 37.40 49.69 2.61
C PHE A 9 37.01 48.39 3.33
N THR A 10 37.84 47.88 4.24
CA THR A 10 37.55 46.64 5.00
C THR A 10 36.47 46.81 6.07
N LYS A 11 36.41 47.97 6.77
CA LYS A 11 35.37 48.25 7.78
C LYS A 11 33.97 48.43 7.20
N ARG A 12 33.84 48.88 5.95
CA ARG A 12 32.55 49.06 5.27
C ARG A 12 31.96 47.73 4.80
N TRP A 13 32.81 46.78 4.40
CA TRP A 13 32.43 45.43 3.99
C TRP A 13 32.07 44.51 5.17
N THR A 14 32.75 44.64 6.33
CA THR A 14 32.37 43.88 7.53
C THR A 14 31.04 44.35 8.12
N LEU A 15 30.73 45.65 8.05
CA LEU A 15 29.43 46.19 8.48
C LEU A 15 28.27 45.76 7.55
N LEU A 16 28.52 45.71 6.24
CA LEU A 16 27.55 45.23 5.24
C LEU A 16 27.26 43.72 5.38
N MET A 17 28.28 42.90 5.66
CA MET A 17 28.11 41.46 5.93
C MET A 17 27.38 41.19 7.25
N ALA A 18 27.67 41.96 8.31
CA ALA A 18 26.96 41.83 9.59
C ALA A 18 25.48 42.24 9.46
N MET A 19 25.17 43.30 8.70
CA MET A 19 23.80 43.72 8.41
C MET A 19 23.06 42.69 7.53
N ALA A 20 23.74 42.08 6.55
CA ALA A 20 23.15 41.02 5.71
C ALA A 20 22.84 39.74 6.50
N ILE A 21 23.68 39.37 7.48
CA ILE A 21 23.44 38.22 8.37
C ILE A 21 22.28 38.51 9.34
N ILE A 22 22.19 39.72 9.88
CA ILE A 22 21.07 40.14 10.75
C ILE A 22 19.76 40.13 9.95
N VAL A 23 19.74 40.67 8.72
CA VAL A 23 18.56 40.66 7.83
C VAL A 23 18.16 39.22 7.45
N TYR A 24 19.12 38.35 7.15
CA TYR A 24 18.88 36.93 6.85
C TYR A 24 18.30 36.16 8.05
N LEU A 25 18.76 36.45 9.27
CA LEU A 25 18.25 35.82 10.50
C LEU A 25 16.88 36.37 10.90
N THR A 26 16.56 37.63 10.59
CA THR A 26 15.23 38.22 10.83
C THR A 26 14.16 37.81 9.83
N LEU A 27 14.53 37.39 8.61
CA LEU A 27 13.57 37.03 7.54
C LEU A 27 13.17 35.54 7.52
N LYS A 28 13.71 34.69 8.40
CA LYS A 28 13.47 33.23 8.40
C LYS A 28 12.51 32.71 9.49
N HIS A 29 11.68 33.59 10.05
CA HIS A 29 10.57 33.18 10.91
C HIS A 29 9.24 33.35 10.18
N GLU A 30 8.79 32.30 9.49
CA GLU A 30 7.38 32.14 9.15
C GLU A 30 6.63 31.44 10.31
N PRO A 31 5.37 31.84 10.57
CA PRO A 31 4.59 31.36 11.70
C PRO A 31 4.00 29.97 11.45
N VAL A 32 4.03 29.12 12.48
CA VAL A 32 3.34 27.82 12.50
C VAL A 32 1.83 28.05 12.63
N THR A 33 1.10 27.94 11.51
CA THR A 33 -0.37 27.87 11.51
C THR A 33 -0.87 26.43 11.50
N LYS A 34 -1.56 26.08 12.59
CA LYS A 34 -2.76 25.21 12.72
C LYS A 34 -3.05 24.22 11.59
N ILE A 35 -2.82 22.94 11.87
CA ILE A 35 -3.59 21.84 11.26
C ILE A 35 -4.84 21.62 12.14
N GLY A 36 -6.00 21.81 11.52
CA GLY A 36 -7.31 21.53 12.09
C GLY A 36 -7.67 20.04 12.03
N HIS A 37 -8.29 19.61 13.12
CA HIS A 37 -9.16 18.46 13.35
C HIS A 37 -9.24 17.29 12.34
N ASN A 38 -8.94 16.11 12.87
CA ASN A 38 -9.85 14.97 12.72
C ASN A 38 -10.33 14.55 14.12
N GLY A 39 -11.64 14.47 14.29
CA GLY A 39 -12.30 14.11 15.54
C GLY A 39 -12.28 12.61 15.82
N ASP A 40 -12.61 12.30 17.08
CA ASP A 40 -12.90 10.98 17.65
C ASP A 40 -11.72 10.07 18.00
N ARG A 41 -11.18 10.27 19.21
CA ARG A 41 -11.20 9.25 20.27
C ARG A 41 -10.70 9.81 21.62
N ASN A 42 -11.37 9.35 22.68
CA ASN A 42 -11.06 9.46 24.10
C ASN A 42 -11.42 10.76 24.85
N ASN A 43 -12.73 10.85 25.14
CA ASN A 43 -13.18 11.06 26.52
C ASN A 43 -12.48 10.07 27.45
N ASN A 44 -11.57 10.56 28.29
CA ASN A 44 -11.24 10.08 29.64
C ASN A 44 -9.92 10.75 30.01
N LEU A 45 -9.99 11.90 30.70
CA LEU A 45 -8.96 12.51 31.58
C LEU A 45 -9.30 14.00 31.84
N ARG A 46 -10.55 14.27 32.22
CA ARG A 46 -10.98 15.54 32.83
C ARG A 46 -11.75 15.25 34.12
N LYS A 47 -11.08 14.57 35.05
CA LYS A 47 -11.45 14.47 36.48
C LYS A 47 -10.19 14.14 37.28
N ALA A 48 -9.23 15.05 37.30
CA ALA A 48 -8.20 15.14 38.33
C ALA A 48 -7.55 16.52 38.22
N ALA A 49 -7.35 17.17 39.36
CA ALA A 49 -6.85 18.54 39.54
C ALA A 49 -7.83 19.66 39.14
N GLY A 50 -8.72 20.00 40.08
CA GLY A 50 -9.23 21.36 40.17
C GLY A 50 -8.23 22.20 40.97
N VAL A 51 -7.80 23.33 40.41
CA VAL A 51 -7.38 24.54 41.13
C VAL A 51 -7.72 25.74 40.24
N SER A 52 -8.16 26.80 40.91
CA SER A 52 -8.82 28.01 40.44
C SER A 52 -7.89 29.09 39.87
N SER A 53 -8.48 29.93 39.01
CA SER A 53 -8.37 31.40 38.87
C SER A 53 -7.01 32.11 39.02
N GLU A 54 -6.67 32.80 37.91
CA GLU A 54 -6.24 34.21 37.80
C GLU A 54 -4.94 34.73 38.45
N GLU A 55 -4.31 35.61 37.64
CA GLU A 55 -3.38 36.69 38.00
C GLU A 55 -1.86 36.45 38.12
N SER A 56 -1.12 37.42 37.56
CA SER A 56 0.32 37.70 37.64
C SER A 56 1.28 37.04 36.62
N LEU A 57 1.12 37.39 35.34
CA LEU A 57 2.25 37.42 34.38
C LEU A 57 2.53 38.87 33.96
N SER A 58 2.98 39.68 34.91
CA SER A 58 3.59 40.98 34.65
C SER A 58 4.58 41.31 35.74
N GLN A 59 5.78 40.72 35.68
CA GLN A 59 7.03 41.22 36.29
C GLN A 59 8.16 40.23 36.00
N ALA A 60 8.65 40.24 34.77
CA ALA A 60 10.00 39.78 34.48
C ALA A 60 10.73 40.99 33.87
N SER A 61 11.38 41.75 34.74
CA SER A 61 12.27 42.84 34.36
C SER A 61 13.41 42.28 33.51
N ASP A 62 13.68 42.95 32.38
CA ASP A 62 14.74 42.61 31.46
C ASP A 62 16.11 42.59 32.20
N PRO A 63 16.91 41.51 32.13
CA PRO A 63 18.24 41.46 32.72
C PRO A 63 19.18 42.59 32.29
N TRP A 64 18.87 43.31 31.19
CA TRP A 64 19.59 44.50 30.75
C TRP A 64 19.27 45.78 31.54
N GLU A 65 18.07 45.92 32.12
CA GLU A 65 17.71 47.11 32.92
C GLU A 65 18.36 47.12 34.31
N MET A 66 18.72 45.97 34.86
CA MET A 66 19.43 45.89 36.14
C MET A 66 20.91 46.28 36.06
N ARG A 67 21.54 46.22 34.87
CA ARG A 67 22.98 46.53 34.71
C ARG A 67 23.31 48.00 34.49
N GLN A 68 22.32 48.84 34.17
CA GLN A 68 22.55 50.28 34.08
C GLN A 68 22.44 51.01 35.42
N LYS A 69 21.87 50.38 36.46
CA LYS A 69 21.77 50.96 37.81
C LYS A 69 23.03 50.79 38.69
N SER A 70 24.04 50.04 38.24
CA SER A 70 25.29 49.80 38.98
C SER A 70 26.46 50.71 38.59
N PHE A 71 26.30 51.56 37.58
CA PHE A 71 27.21 52.69 37.36
C PHE A 71 26.69 53.89 38.16
N GLY A 72 26.88 53.81 39.47
CA GLY A 72 26.51 54.87 40.41
C GLY A 72 27.18 56.19 40.05
N VAL A 73 26.39 57.26 40.19
CA VAL A 73 26.80 58.66 40.17
C VAL A 73 28.04 58.85 41.04
N LEU A 74 29.11 59.41 40.46
CA LEU A 74 30.37 59.72 41.15
C LEU A 74 30.10 60.67 42.33
N SER A 75 30.35 60.20 43.56
CA SER A 75 30.30 61.01 44.79
C SER A 75 31.44 62.04 44.80
N GLU A 76 31.20 63.25 45.30
CA GLU A 76 32.21 64.32 45.45
C GLU A 76 33.44 63.90 46.28
N ASP A 77 33.36 62.81 47.05
CA ASP A 77 34.51 62.22 47.78
C ASP A 77 35.57 61.57 46.86
N LEU A 78 35.26 61.30 45.58
CA LEU A 78 36.20 60.76 44.59
C LEU A 78 37.28 61.76 44.15
N LEU A 79 37.10 63.06 44.43
CA LEU A 79 38.04 64.11 44.03
C LEU A 79 39.33 64.12 44.89
N THR A 80 39.45 63.25 45.89
CA THR A 80 40.70 63.05 46.63
C THR A 80 41.55 61.91 46.02
N ARG A 81 42.88 62.12 45.91
CA ARG A 81 43.86 61.12 45.43
C ARG A 81 43.77 59.76 46.13
N LYS A 82 43.23 59.72 47.36
CA LYS A 82 43.04 58.51 48.16
C LYS A 82 41.77 57.76 47.73
N GLY A 83 40.63 58.44 47.56
CA GLY A 83 39.38 57.85 47.06
C GLY A 83 39.56 57.17 45.72
N LEU A 84 40.24 57.84 44.77
CA LEU A 84 40.53 57.26 43.45
C LEU A 84 41.45 56.02 43.51
N ARG A 85 42.39 55.96 44.45
CA ARG A 85 43.27 54.78 44.64
C ARG A 85 42.52 53.61 45.24
N ASP A 86 41.64 53.86 46.21
CA ASP A 86 40.87 52.83 46.88
C ASP A 86 39.82 52.23 45.94
N GLU A 87 39.21 53.06 45.09
CA GLU A 87 38.29 52.61 44.04
C GLU A 87 39.00 51.82 42.94
N LEU A 88 40.20 52.25 42.52
CA LEU A 88 41.04 51.48 41.58
C LEU A 88 41.43 50.11 42.15
N ARG A 89 41.73 50.01 43.46
CA ARG A 89 41.99 48.72 44.12
C ARG A 89 40.74 47.84 44.14
N ARG A 90 39.58 48.42 44.42
CA ARG A 90 38.29 47.70 44.43
C ARG A 90 37.96 47.15 43.04
N MET A 91 38.12 47.97 42.00
CA MET A 91 37.91 47.55 40.61
C MET A 91 38.88 46.44 40.19
N LYS A 92 40.17 46.53 40.55
CA LYS A 92 41.15 45.47 40.28
C LYS A 92 40.82 44.15 40.98
N SER A 93 40.34 44.21 42.22
CA SER A 93 39.89 43.03 42.96
C SER A 93 38.65 42.40 42.32
N GLN A 94 37.70 43.22 41.86
CA GLN A 94 36.53 42.76 41.11
C GLN A 94 36.92 42.12 39.77
N GLU A 95 37.87 42.72 39.03
CA GLU A 95 38.40 42.17 37.79
C GLU A 95 39.03 40.78 38.02
N GLN A 96 39.87 40.63 39.04
CA GLN A 96 40.48 39.33 39.39
C GLN A 96 39.44 38.29 39.75
N THR A 97 38.40 38.67 40.50
CA THR A 97 37.29 37.78 40.86
C THR A 97 36.51 37.35 39.61
N PHE A 98 36.28 38.28 38.68
CA PHE A 98 35.60 37.99 37.42
C PHE A 98 36.40 37.04 36.52
N ILE A 99 37.73 37.24 36.44
CA ILE A 99 38.64 36.33 35.72
C ILE A 99 38.62 34.93 36.34
N ALA A 100 38.67 34.82 37.67
CA ALA A 100 38.60 33.52 38.35
C ALA A 100 37.27 32.79 38.06
N ASN A 101 36.15 33.51 38.05
CA ASN A 101 34.84 32.97 37.70
C ASN A 101 34.75 32.54 36.23
N LEU A 102 35.35 33.30 35.30
CA LEU A 102 35.43 32.93 33.89
C LEU A 102 36.23 31.63 33.67
N ILE A 103 37.36 31.47 34.36
CA ILE A 103 38.18 30.25 34.28
C ILE A 103 37.38 29.06 34.81
N LYS A 104 36.67 29.22 35.94
CA LYS A 104 35.82 28.17 36.50
C LYS A 104 34.70 27.78 35.53
N ALA A 105 33.99 28.76 34.97
CA ALA A 105 32.92 28.52 34.00
C ALA A 105 33.42 27.79 32.75
N ARG A 106 34.59 28.16 32.23
CA ARG A 106 35.23 27.49 31.09
C ARG A 106 35.58 26.04 31.39
N LYS A 107 36.11 25.75 32.58
CA LYS A 107 36.40 24.37 33.01
C LYS A 107 35.13 23.53 33.08
N THR A 108 34.05 24.09 33.63
CA THR A 108 32.73 23.42 33.66
C THR A 108 32.18 23.17 32.25
N GLU A 109 32.38 24.12 31.32
CA GLU A 109 31.99 23.95 29.92
C GLU A 109 32.74 22.78 29.25
N GLU A 110 34.05 22.68 29.48
CA GLU A 110 34.88 21.58 28.95
C GLU A 110 34.45 20.21 29.53
N GLU A 111 34.10 20.15 30.81
CA GLU A 111 33.57 18.94 31.45
C GLU A 111 32.20 18.53 30.87
N LEU A 112 31.30 19.50 30.66
CA LEU A 112 29.99 19.26 30.04
C LEU A 112 30.14 18.80 28.58
N ARG A 113 31.08 19.37 27.81
CA ARG A 113 31.38 18.93 26.44
C ARG A 113 31.84 17.46 26.42
N SER A 114 32.76 17.07 27.30
CA SER A 114 33.19 15.67 27.45
C SER A 114 32.05 14.72 27.80
N TYR A 115 31.08 15.20 28.60
CA TYR A 115 29.91 14.41 28.96
C TYR A 115 28.95 14.24 27.78
N ILE A 116 28.71 15.30 27.00
CA ILE A 116 27.91 15.26 25.77
C ILE A 116 28.52 14.32 24.74
N ASP A 117 29.85 14.34 24.56
CA ASP A 117 30.53 13.44 23.63
C ASP A 117 30.37 11.97 24.01
N ARG A 118 30.48 11.65 25.32
CA ARG A 118 30.23 10.31 25.85
C ARG A 118 28.80 9.85 25.63
N LEU A 119 27.82 10.69 25.99
CA LEU A 119 26.40 10.40 25.74
C LEU A 119 26.10 10.19 24.25
N SER A 120 26.72 10.97 23.38
CA SER A 120 26.56 10.84 21.93
C SER A 120 27.10 9.49 21.42
N GLN A 121 28.24 9.04 21.94
CA GLN A 121 28.81 7.72 21.60
C GLN A 121 27.94 6.57 22.14
N GLU A 122 27.43 6.68 23.37
CA GLU A 122 26.51 5.71 23.97
C GLU A 122 25.23 5.59 23.14
N LEU A 123 24.64 6.73 22.76
CA LEU A 123 23.44 6.80 21.93
C LEU A 123 23.67 6.16 20.57
N HIS A 124 24.83 6.39 19.95
CA HIS A 124 25.20 5.77 18.67
C HIS A 124 25.37 4.24 18.79
N ARG A 125 25.94 3.75 19.90
CA ARG A 125 26.05 2.32 20.18
C ARG A 125 24.68 1.67 20.35
N VAL A 126 23.80 2.26 21.16
CA VAL A 126 22.45 1.74 21.41
C VAL A 126 21.63 1.72 20.12
N THR A 127 21.64 2.81 19.34
CA THR A 127 20.93 2.85 18.05
C THR A 127 21.47 1.85 17.03
N THR A 128 22.78 1.61 16.99
CA THR A 128 23.38 0.62 16.08
C THR A 128 23.01 -0.82 16.45
N VAL A 129 23.00 -1.14 17.75
CA VAL A 129 22.58 -2.46 18.26
C VAL A 129 21.08 -2.68 18.02
N GLN A 130 20.24 -1.66 18.26
CA GLN A 130 18.81 -1.72 18.02
C GLN A 130 18.48 -1.89 16.53
N ARG A 131 19.22 -1.22 15.64
CA ARG A 131 19.06 -1.32 14.19
C ARG A 131 19.53 -2.69 13.66
N LYS A 132 20.63 -3.24 14.16
CA LYS A 132 21.09 -4.61 13.81
C LYS A 132 20.12 -5.68 14.34
N SER A 133 19.59 -5.54 15.55
CA SER A 133 18.58 -6.45 16.11
C SER A 133 17.22 -6.32 15.41
N GLY A 134 16.86 -5.13 14.96
CA GLY A 134 15.64 -4.87 14.19
C GLY A 134 15.72 -5.47 12.80
N GLN A 135 16.81 -5.20 12.07
CA GLN A 135 17.02 -5.74 10.72
C GLN A 135 17.11 -7.26 10.70
N SER A 136 17.79 -7.89 11.66
CA SER A 136 17.86 -9.35 11.73
C SER A 136 16.50 -9.98 12.04
N LYS A 137 15.72 -9.42 12.98
CA LYS A 137 14.36 -9.90 13.29
C LYS A 137 13.38 -9.66 12.14
N GLU A 138 13.46 -8.50 11.49
CA GLU A 138 12.57 -8.12 10.38
C GLU A 138 12.86 -8.94 9.12
N GLN A 139 14.13 -9.18 8.81
CA GLN A 139 14.53 -10.02 7.68
C GLN A 139 14.20 -11.51 7.92
N HIS A 140 14.35 -11.99 9.16
CA HIS A 140 13.94 -13.34 9.55
C HIS A 140 12.41 -13.51 9.55
N ASN A 141 11.66 -12.46 9.96
CA ASN A 141 10.20 -12.43 9.91
C ASN A 141 9.68 -12.36 8.46
N ILE A 142 10.29 -11.57 7.58
CA ILE A 142 9.96 -11.51 6.15
C ILE A 142 10.20 -12.88 5.49
N LEU A 143 11.32 -13.54 5.78
CA LEU A 143 11.64 -14.87 5.26
C LEU A 143 10.67 -15.95 5.81
N SER A 144 10.24 -15.85 7.06
CA SER A 144 9.23 -16.78 7.62
C SER A 144 7.82 -16.51 7.07
N ASP A 145 7.46 -15.24 6.87
CA ASP A 145 6.17 -14.84 6.32
C ASP A 145 6.05 -15.26 4.85
N GLU A 146 7.11 -15.11 4.05
CA GLU A 146 7.12 -15.59 2.66
C GLU A 146 7.10 -17.12 2.57
N LYS A 147 7.73 -17.83 3.52
CA LYS A 147 7.69 -19.29 3.57
C LYS A 147 6.28 -19.80 3.86
N ASN A 148 5.54 -19.14 4.76
CA ASN A 148 4.19 -19.52 5.17
C ASN A 148 3.07 -18.90 4.32
N LEU A 149 3.39 -17.97 3.42
CA LEU A 149 2.39 -17.30 2.58
C LEU A 149 1.62 -18.32 1.70
N PRO A 150 0.26 -18.37 1.80
CA PRO A 150 -0.56 -19.26 0.99
C PRO A 150 -0.45 -18.97 -0.51
N THR A 151 -0.44 -20.03 -1.32
CA THR A 151 -0.39 -19.92 -2.78
C THR A 151 -1.78 -19.57 -3.32
N VAL A 152 -1.85 -18.62 -4.25
CA VAL A 152 -3.08 -18.32 -4.99
C VAL A 152 -3.04 -19.05 -6.33
N PHE A 153 -3.88 -20.07 -6.48
CA PHE A 153 -4.05 -20.79 -7.74
C PHE A 153 -5.14 -20.11 -8.56
N VAL A 154 -4.73 -19.35 -9.57
CA VAL A 154 -5.65 -18.63 -10.46
C VAL A 154 -5.98 -19.51 -11.66
N VAL A 155 -7.24 -19.87 -11.83
CA VAL A 155 -7.74 -20.66 -12.94
C VAL A 155 -8.36 -19.74 -13.99
N THR A 156 -7.78 -19.71 -15.19
CA THR A 156 -8.24 -18.87 -16.29
C THR A 156 -8.59 -19.71 -17.51
N PRO A 157 -9.90 -19.89 -17.82
CA PRO A 157 -10.32 -20.42 -19.10
C PRO A 157 -10.08 -19.36 -20.19
N THR A 158 -9.52 -19.75 -21.33
CA THR A 158 -9.33 -18.86 -22.49
C THR A 158 -9.69 -19.56 -23.80
N PHE A 159 -9.89 -18.80 -24.88
CA PHE A 159 -10.23 -19.35 -26.20
C PHE A 159 -9.78 -18.42 -27.33
N LYS A 160 -9.53 -18.99 -28.51
CA LYS A 160 -9.11 -18.23 -29.70
C LYS A 160 -10.16 -17.21 -30.14
N ARG A 161 -9.77 -15.94 -30.20
CA ARG A 161 -10.52 -14.78 -30.71
C ARG A 161 -9.57 -13.62 -30.97
N PHE A 162 -10.03 -12.59 -31.68
CA PHE A 162 -9.21 -11.40 -32.00
C PHE A 162 -8.50 -10.78 -30.78
N VAL A 163 -9.20 -10.65 -29.66
CA VAL A 163 -8.66 -9.97 -28.48
C VAL A 163 -7.89 -10.90 -27.53
N GLN A 164 -7.74 -12.20 -27.82
CA GLN A 164 -7.21 -13.18 -26.86
C GLN A 164 -5.84 -12.79 -26.28
N LYS A 165 -4.88 -12.43 -27.12
CA LYS A 165 -3.53 -12.09 -26.69
C LYS A 165 -3.51 -10.82 -25.83
N ALA A 166 -4.28 -9.80 -26.22
CA ALA A 166 -4.42 -8.57 -25.44
C ALA A 166 -5.03 -8.83 -24.04
N GLU A 167 -6.04 -9.70 -23.97
CA GLU A 167 -6.73 -10.09 -22.73
C GLU A 167 -5.79 -10.83 -21.77
N LEU A 168 -5.06 -11.83 -22.28
CA LEU A 168 -4.05 -12.54 -21.51
C LEU A 168 -2.92 -11.59 -21.07
N THR A 169 -2.52 -10.64 -21.93
CA THR A 169 -1.48 -9.65 -21.62
C THR A 169 -1.87 -8.82 -20.40
N ARG A 170 -3.05 -8.19 -20.40
CA ARG A 170 -3.44 -7.30 -19.29
C ARG A 170 -3.61 -8.04 -17.96
N ILE A 171 -4.20 -9.24 -17.95
CA ILE A 171 -4.37 -9.99 -16.70
C ILE A 171 -3.03 -10.54 -16.21
N SER A 172 -2.11 -10.94 -17.11
CA SER A 172 -0.76 -11.36 -16.71
C SER A 172 0.00 -10.23 -16.01
N GLN A 173 -0.18 -8.98 -16.47
CA GLN A 173 0.43 -7.82 -15.84
C GLN A 173 -0.14 -7.57 -14.45
N ALA A 174 -1.45 -7.72 -14.25
CA ALA A 174 -2.06 -7.65 -12.93
C ALA A 174 -1.55 -8.77 -11.98
N PHE A 175 -1.34 -9.98 -12.51
CA PHE A 175 -0.86 -11.12 -11.71
C PHE A 175 0.60 -11.00 -11.30
N LYS A 176 1.44 -10.28 -12.07
CA LYS A 176 2.87 -10.08 -11.74
C LYS A 176 3.10 -9.40 -10.41
N ALA A 177 2.17 -8.54 -9.97
CA ALA A 177 2.26 -7.86 -8.68
C ALA A 177 1.99 -8.82 -7.50
N ALA A 178 1.30 -9.94 -7.73
CA ALA A 178 0.93 -10.87 -6.67
C ALA A 178 2.06 -11.85 -6.34
N LYS A 179 2.45 -11.91 -5.05
CA LYS A 179 3.40 -12.91 -4.55
C LYS A 179 2.83 -14.33 -4.60
N LYS A 180 3.65 -15.38 -4.72
CA LYS A 180 3.23 -16.81 -4.67
C LYS A 180 1.91 -17.08 -5.41
N LEU A 181 1.80 -16.61 -6.64
CA LEU A 181 0.68 -16.88 -7.53
C LEU A 181 1.07 -18.00 -8.49
N HIS A 182 0.17 -18.97 -8.69
CA HIS A 182 0.32 -20.02 -9.69
C HIS A 182 -0.83 -19.92 -10.68
N TRP A 183 -0.52 -19.60 -11.94
CA TRP A 183 -1.52 -19.36 -12.97
C TRP A 183 -1.81 -20.60 -13.80
N ILE A 184 -3.03 -21.12 -13.71
CA ILE A 184 -3.50 -22.28 -14.47
C ILE A 184 -4.33 -21.78 -15.66
N VAL A 185 -3.72 -21.77 -16.84
CA VAL A 185 -4.40 -21.38 -18.08
C VAL A 185 -4.92 -22.61 -18.80
N VAL A 186 -6.21 -22.61 -19.09
CA VAL A 186 -6.87 -23.72 -19.76
C VAL A 186 -7.53 -23.26 -21.05
N GLU A 187 -6.98 -23.66 -22.19
CA GLU A 187 -7.50 -23.29 -23.50
C GLU A 187 -8.73 -24.13 -23.88
N ASP A 188 -9.76 -23.48 -24.41
CA ASP A 188 -10.86 -24.12 -25.14
C ASP A 188 -10.42 -24.47 -26.57
N SER A 189 -9.53 -25.45 -26.65
CA SER A 189 -8.90 -25.93 -27.89
C SER A 189 -8.62 -27.43 -27.83
N VAL A 190 -8.49 -28.05 -29.01
CA VAL A 190 -8.14 -29.49 -29.13
C VAL A 190 -6.68 -29.73 -28.73
N GLN A 191 -5.81 -28.75 -28.98
CA GLN A 191 -4.39 -28.76 -28.65
C GLN A 191 -3.98 -27.41 -28.04
N LYS A 192 -2.89 -27.41 -27.27
CA LYS A 192 -2.24 -26.17 -26.83
C LYS A 192 -1.81 -25.36 -28.06
N THR A 193 -2.12 -24.08 -28.10
CA THR A 193 -1.75 -23.21 -29.22
C THR A 193 -0.36 -22.62 -29.02
N ASP A 194 0.36 -22.36 -30.11
CA ASP A 194 1.68 -21.73 -30.05
C ASP A 194 1.60 -20.33 -29.45
N LEU A 195 0.56 -19.56 -29.77
CA LEU A 195 0.31 -18.23 -29.20
C LEU A 195 0.30 -18.27 -27.68
N VAL A 196 -0.55 -19.11 -27.08
CA VAL A 196 -0.67 -19.18 -25.61
C VAL A 196 0.58 -19.82 -25.00
N GLY A 197 1.13 -20.85 -25.64
CA GLY A 197 2.35 -21.51 -25.16
C GLY A 197 3.55 -20.57 -25.10
N ASN A 198 3.79 -19.79 -26.16
CA ASN A 198 4.88 -18.82 -26.23
C ASN A 198 4.62 -17.62 -25.31
N PHE A 199 3.38 -17.13 -25.26
CA PHE A 199 2.97 -16.08 -24.33
C PHE A 199 3.30 -16.46 -22.88
N LEU A 200 2.89 -17.66 -22.44
CA LEU A 200 3.12 -18.10 -21.06
C LEU A 200 4.61 -18.27 -20.73
N LYS A 201 5.40 -18.82 -21.65
CA LYS A 201 6.87 -18.92 -21.49
C LYS A 201 7.51 -17.55 -21.25
N SER A 202 7.05 -16.53 -21.97
CA SER A 202 7.56 -15.15 -21.85
C SER A 202 6.93 -14.34 -20.71
N SER A 203 5.89 -14.87 -20.06
CA SER A 203 5.11 -14.11 -19.06
C SER A 203 5.88 -13.81 -17.78
N GLY A 204 6.85 -14.65 -17.40
CA GLY A 204 7.56 -14.56 -16.12
C GLY A 204 6.74 -15.01 -14.89
N LEU A 205 5.52 -15.53 -15.09
CA LEU A 205 4.68 -16.08 -14.03
C LEU A 205 4.95 -17.57 -13.86
N LYS A 206 4.74 -18.11 -12.65
CA LYS A 206 4.63 -19.56 -12.46
C LYS A 206 3.28 -20.02 -13.03
N TYR A 207 3.30 -20.96 -13.98
CA TYR A 207 2.07 -21.37 -14.66
C TYR A 207 1.94 -22.88 -14.89
N THR A 208 0.72 -23.29 -15.20
CA THR A 208 0.39 -24.57 -15.80
C THR A 208 -0.48 -24.32 -17.02
N HIS A 209 -0.08 -24.88 -18.17
CA HIS A 209 -0.80 -24.75 -19.43
C HIS A 209 -1.54 -26.04 -19.75
N LEU A 210 -2.87 -25.98 -19.76
CA LEU A 210 -3.78 -27.08 -20.07
C LEU A 210 -4.65 -26.71 -21.28
N ASN A 211 -5.33 -27.70 -21.85
CA ASN A 211 -6.30 -27.48 -22.91
C ASN A 211 -7.39 -28.56 -22.84
N ILE A 212 -8.63 -28.16 -23.10
CA ILE A 212 -9.74 -29.07 -23.33
C ILE A 212 -10.77 -28.37 -24.20
N ARG A 213 -11.19 -29.02 -25.27
CA ARG A 213 -12.21 -28.46 -26.14
C ARG A 213 -13.59 -28.64 -25.51
N THR A 214 -14.35 -27.57 -25.38
CA THR A 214 -15.75 -27.62 -24.94
C THR A 214 -16.56 -28.55 -25.86
N PRO A 215 -17.33 -29.52 -25.32
CA PRO A 215 -18.20 -30.40 -26.08
C PRO A 215 -19.21 -29.63 -26.92
N PHE A 216 -19.58 -30.18 -28.08
CA PHE A 216 -20.49 -29.52 -29.03
C PHE A 216 -21.82 -29.10 -28.39
N THR A 217 -22.39 -29.93 -27.51
CA THR A 217 -23.66 -29.69 -26.80
C THR A 217 -23.65 -28.45 -25.88
N LEU A 218 -22.47 -28.02 -25.44
CA LEU A 218 -22.27 -26.84 -24.58
C LEU A 218 -21.79 -25.61 -25.36
N ARG A 219 -21.50 -25.75 -26.66
CA ARG A 219 -21.12 -24.60 -27.50
C ARG A 219 -22.36 -23.79 -27.84
N ARG A 220 -22.18 -22.47 -27.84
CA ARG A 220 -23.21 -21.52 -28.28
C ARG A 220 -23.32 -21.55 -29.80
N HIS A 221 -24.54 -21.65 -30.33
CA HIS A 221 -24.82 -21.49 -31.75
C HIS A 221 -25.04 -20.00 -32.13
N LYS A 222 -24.81 -19.63 -33.40
CA LYS A 222 -24.83 -18.22 -33.86
C LYS A 222 -26.09 -17.43 -33.44
N LYS A 223 -27.27 -18.09 -33.39
CA LYS A 223 -28.56 -17.47 -33.06
C LYS A 223 -28.94 -17.53 -31.56
N GLU A 224 -28.14 -18.17 -30.72
CA GLU A 224 -28.44 -18.27 -29.28
C GLU A 224 -27.91 -17.06 -28.51
N PHE A 225 -28.73 -16.56 -27.58
CA PHE A 225 -28.32 -15.54 -26.62
C PHE A 225 -27.14 -16.02 -25.78
N ARG A 226 -26.15 -15.14 -25.57
CA ARG A 226 -24.91 -15.45 -24.83
C ARG A 226 -25.16 -16.06 -23.44
N ARG A 227 -26.24 -15.67 -22.77
CA ARG A 227 -26.61 -16.13 -21.42
C ARG A 227 -27.11 -17.57 -21.32
N LEU A 228 -27.41 -18.23 -22.45
CA LEU A 228 -28.05 -19.56 -22.45
C LEU A 228 -27.07 -20.72 -22.27
N LYS A 229 -25.78 -20.53 -22.60
CA LYS A 229 -24.76 -21.57 -22.51
C LYS A 229 -23.60 -21.08 -21.64
N PRO A 230 -23.34 -21.72 -20.49
CA PRO A 230 -22.19 -21.36 -19.68
C PRO A 230 -20.89 -21.63 -20.44
N ARG A 231 -19.91 -20.75 -20.28
CA ARG A 231 -18.60 -20.83 -20.93
C ARG A 231 -17.55 -21.28 -19.92
N GLY A 232 -16.48 -21.92 -20.37
CA GLY A 232 -15.35 -22.26 -19.51
C GLY A 232 -15.61 -23.41 -18.53
N VAL A 233 -16.73 -24.14 -18.63
CA VAL A 233 -17.11 -25.16 -17.62
C VAL A 233 -16.10 -26.30 -17.57
N GLU A 234 -15.86 -26.94 -18.72
CA GLU A 234 -14.88 -28.05 -18.81
C GLU A 234 -13.47 -27.58 -18.50
N GLN A 235 -13.13 -26.35 -18.87
CA GLN A 235 -11.82 -25.77 -18.62
C GLN A 235 -11.57 -25.58 -17.11
N ARG A 236 -12.55 -25.03 -16.37
CA ARG A 236 -12.46 -24.91 -14.91
C ARG A 236 -12.45 -26.28 -14.25
N ASN A 237 -13.26 -27.23 -14.72
CA ASN A 237 -13.29 -28.59 -14.18
C ASN A 237 -11.96 -29.34 -14.40
N LEU A 238 -11.34 -29.20 -15.57
CA LEU A 238 -10.01 -29.76 -15.84
C LEU A 238 -8.94 -29.15 -14.92
N ALA A 239 -9.02 -27.85 -14.61
CA ALA A 239 -8.12 -27.24 -13.64
C ALA A 239 -8.32 -27.80 -12.22
N ILE A 240 -9.58 -28.02 -11.79
CA ILE A 240 -9.88 -28.66 -10.51
C ILE A 240 -9.31 -30.10 -10.47
N GLU A 241 -9.47 -30.86 -11.56
CA GLU A 241 -8.89 -32.20 -11.68
C GLU A 241 -7.36 -32.17 -11.61
N TRP A 242 -6.73 -31.23 -12.32
CA TRP A 242 -5.29 -31.04 -12.25
C TRP A 242 -4.82 -30.70 -10.83
N LEU A 243 -5.53 -29.81 -10.12
CA LEU A 243 -5.23 -29.47 -8.73
C LEU A 243 -5.29 -30.70 -7.83
N ARG A 244 -6.34 -31.51 -7.95
CA ARG A 244 -6.50 -32.76 -7.18
C ARG A 244 -5.38 -33.77 -7.43
N LYS A 245 -4.88 -33.84 -8.66
CA LYS A 245 -3.84 -34.79 -9.05
C LYS A 245 -2.42 -34.33 -8.70
N ASN A 246 -2.17 -33.02 -8.69
CA ASN A 246 -0.81 -32.49 -8.66
C ASN A 246 -0.47 -31.69 -7.40
N ILE A 247 -1.48 -31.29 -6.61
CA ILE A 247 -1.25 -30.53 -5.38
C ILE A 247 -1.51 -31.43 -4.19
N ASP A 248 -0.50 -31.54 -3.32
CA ASP A 248 -0.66 -32.10 -1.99
C ASP A 248 -1.20 -31.01 -1.04
N PRO A 249 -2.49 -31.09 -0.63
CA PRO A 249 -3.10 -30.08 0.21
C PRO A 249 -2.60 -30.13 1.66
N GLN A 250 -1.93 -31.20 2.10
CA GLN A 250 -1.31 -31.25 3.44
C GLN A 250 -0.04 -30.40 3.49
N ARG A 251 0.70 -30.35 2.38
CA ARG A 251 1.96 -29.59 2.24
C ARG A 251 1.77 -28.20 1.64
N THR A 252 0.66 -27.97 0.95
CA THR A 252 0.40 -26.73 0.23
C THR A 252 -0.81 -26.01 0.80
N SER A 253 -0.58 -24.90 1.49
CA SER A 253 -1.64 -23.96 1.85
C SER A 253 -1.94 -23.05 0.66
N GLY A 254 -3.21 -22.79 0.40
CA GLY A 254 -3.60 -21.93 -0.71
C GLY A 254 -5.10 -21.84 -0.96
N VAL A 255 -5.44 -21.03 -1.94
CA VAL A 255 -6.80 -20.81 -2.41
C VAL A 255 -6.86 -20.95 -3.91
N VAL A 256 -8.02 -21.38 -4.41
CA VAL A 256 -8.33 -21.50 -5.83
C VAL A 256 -9.28 -20.37 -6.20
N TYR A 257 -8.87 -19.55 -7.16
CA TYR A 257 -9.65 -18.43 -7.67
C TYR A 257 -9.94 -18.61 -9.16
N PHE A 258 -11.21 -18.46 -9.57
CA PHE A 258 -11.62 -18.61 -10.96
C PHE A 258 -11.71 -17.24 -11.62
N ALA A 259 -10.69 -16.89 -12.41
CA ALA A 259 -10.52 -15.58 -13.03
C ALA A 259 -10.67 -15.68 -14.56
N ASP A 260 -11.80 -15.21 -15.08
CA ASP A 260 -12.04 -15.11 -16.53
C ASP A 260 -11.12 -14.07 -17.17
N ASP A 261 -10.72 -14.32 -18.43
CA ASP A 261 -9.67 -13.53 -19.08
C ASP A 261 -10.10 -12.12 -19.53
N ASP A 262 -11.39 -11.79 -19.46
CA ASP A 262 -11.95 -10.50 -19.87
C ASP A 262 -12.30 -9.55 -18.69
N ASN A 263 -12.13 -10.01 -17.46
CA ASN A 263 -12.36 -9.21 -16.26
C ASN A 263 -11.17 -8.29 -15.97
N THR A 264 -11.35 -7.35 -15.04
CA THR A 264 -10.28 -6.47 -14.54
C THR A 264 -10.09 -6.73 -13.05
N TYR A 265 -8.83 -6.91 -12.66
CA TYR A 265 -8.43 -7.30 -11.30
C TYR A 265 -7.47 -6.26 -10.73
N ASP A 266 -7.83 -5.65 -9.60
CA ASP A 266 -6.85 -4.97 -8.76
C ASP A 266 -6.00 -6.04 -8.07
N SER A 267 -4.67 -5.93 -8.16
CA SER A 267 -3.74 -6.89 -7.56
C SER A 267 -3.94 -7.10 -6.06
N GLN A 268 -4.50 -6.12 -5.34
CA GLN A 268 -4.79 -6.24 -3.90
C GLN A 268 -5.71 -7.42 -3.58
N ILE A 269 -6.62 -7.81 -4.48
CA ILE A 269 -7.55 -8.92 -4.23
C ILE A 269 -6.82 -10.24 -3.99
N PHE A 270 -5.63 -10.42 -4.60
CA PHE A 270 -4.85 -11.64 -4.43
C PHE A 270 -4.27 -11.77 -3.04
N ASP A 271 -3.98 -10.66 -2.35
CA ASP A 271 -3.49 -10.69 -0.98
C ASP A 271 -4.63 -10.85 0.03
N GLU A 272 -5.78 -10.22 -0.23
CA GLU A 272 -6.99 -10.35 0.59
C GLU A 272 -7.50 -11.81 0.60
N MET A 273 -7.52 -12.50 -0.56
CA MET A 273 -8.09 -13.84 -0.65
C MET A 273 -7.22 -14.96 -0.06
N ARG A 274 -5.91 -14.75 0.16
CA ARG A 274 -4.97 -15.83 0.57
C ARG A 274 -5.37 -16.54 1.84
N TRP A 275 -6.05 -15.84 2.73
CA TRP A 275 -6.31 -16.27 4.10
C TRP A 275 -7.69 -16.92 4.29
N ILE A 276 -8.43 -17.13 3.18
CA ILE A 276 -9.71 -17.83 3.20
C ILE A 276 -9.53 -19.25 3.77
N ARG A 277 -10.38 -19.62 4.74
CA ARG A 277 -10.34 -20.93 5.39
C ARG A 277 -11.30 -21.92 4.74
N GLY A 278 -12.41 -21.43 4.22
CA GLY A 278 -13.44 -22.18 3.52
C GLY A 278 -13.75 -21.59 2.15
N VAL A 279 -14.77 -20.72 2.07
CA VAL A 279 -15.16 -20.03 0.84
C VAL A 279 -15.28 -18.55 1.14
N GLY A 280 -14.39 -17.76 0.54
CA GLY A 280 -14.39 -16.32 0.69
C GLY A 280 -15.20 -15.65 -0.41
N VAL A 281 -15.87 -14.54 -0.08
CA VAL A 281 -16.71 -13.78 -1.01
C VAL A 281 -16.49 -12.27 -0.88
N TRP A 282 -16.71 -11.55 -1.98
CA TRP A 282 -16.59 -10.11 -2.05
C TRP A 282 -17.49 -9.50 -3.16
N PRO A 283 -17.74 -8.18 -3.13
CA PRO A 283 -18.46 -7.49 -4.20
C PRO A 283 -17.70 -7.43 -5.52
N VAL A 284 -18.42 -7.50 -6.64
CA VAL A 284 -17.88 -7.35 -8.00
C VAL A 284 -18.65 -6.28 -8.74
N ALA A 285 -17.95 -5.38 -9.43
CA ALA A 285 -18.57 -4.35 -10.25
C ALA A 285 -19.07 -4.90 -11.60
N PHE A 286 -20.08 -4.23 -12.16
CA PHE A 286 -20.63 -4.47 -13.50
C PHE A 286 -21.19 -5.89 -13.74
N THR A 287 -21.69 -6.51 -12.68
CA THR A 287 -22.38 -7.81 -12.74
C THR A 287 -23.75 -7.74 -12.06
N GLY A 288 -24.56 -8.79 -12.21
CA GLY A 288 -25.89 -8.87 -11.60
C GLY A 288 -26.88 -7.79 -12.04
N GLY A 289 -26.65 -7.13 -13.18
CA GLY A 289 -27.52 -6.06 -13.69
C GLY A 289 -27.48 -4.77 -12.84
N ALA A 290 -26.41 -4.55 -12.09
CA ALA A 290 -26.22 -3.41 -11.20
C ALA A 290 -24.79 -2.85 -11.33
N ARG A 291 -24.55 -1.66 -10.76
CA ARG A 291 -23.19 -1.06 -10.71
C ARG A 291 -22.20 -1.98 -10.01
N TRP A 292 -22.66 -2.68 -8.97
CA TRP A 292 -21.97 -3.78 -8.33
C TRP A 292 -23.00 -4.82 -7.90
N ALA A 293 -22.58 -6.06 -7.73
CA ALA A 293 -23.37 -7.11 -7.11
C ALA A 293 -22.48 -8.00 -6.24
N GLY A 294 -23.06 -8.65 -5.24
CA GLY A 294 -22.30 -9.49 -4.31
C GLY A 294 -22.90 -9.51 -2.91
N PRO A 295 -22.12 -10.00 -1.92
CA PRO A 295 -22.60 -10.14 -0.54
C PRO A 295 -22.76 -8.77 0.14
N ILE A 296 -23.81 -8.66 0.96
CA ILE A 296 -23.98 -7.61 1.96
C ILE A 296 -23.52 -8.22 3.28
N CYS A 297 -22.55 -7.58 3.93
CA CYS A 297 -21.87 -8.14 5.09
C CYS A 297 -22.04 -7.22 6.30
N LYS A 298 -22.29 -7.82 7.46
CA LYS A 298 -22.43 -7.14 8.74
C LYS A 298 -21.74 -7.97 9.82
N ASP A 299 -20.95 -7.33 10.67
CA ASP A 299 -20.26 -7.95 11.80
C ASP A 299 -19.47 -9.22 11.41
N GLY A 300 -18.77 -9.14 10.25
CA GLY A 300 -17.95 -10.24 9.75
C GLY A 300 -18.72 -11.42 9.13
N GLN A 301 -20.03 -11.29 8.90
CA GLN A 301 -20.86 -12.33 8.30
C GLN A 301 -21.62 -11.83 7.07
N VAL A 302 -21.93 -12.74 6.14
CA VAL A 302 -22.81 -12.47 5.00
C VAL A 302 -24.26 -12.55 5.47
N VAL A 303 -24.98 -11.43 5.41
CA VAL A 303 -26.37 -11.33 5.87
C VAL A 303 -27.38 -11.33 4.73
N ASN A 304 -26.98 -10.84 3.55
CA ASN A 304 -27.82 -10.80 2.36
C ASN A 304 -26.96 -10.63 1.10
N PHE A 305 -27.57 -10.42 -0.06
CA PHE A 305 -26.90 -10.12 -1.32
C PHE A 305 -27.54 -8.93 -2.02
N HIS A 306 -26.71 -8.13 -2.67
CA HIS A 306 -27.11 -7.03 -3.54
C HIS A 306 -26.98 -7.47 -5.00
N ALA A 307 -28.07 -7.41 -5.76
CA ALA A 307 -28.09 -7.56 -7.22
C ALA A 307 -29.46 -7.08 -7.75
N ASN A 308 -29.50 -6.65 -9.02
CA ASN A 308 -30.78 -6.42 -9.71
C ASN A 308 -31.33 -7.71 -10.32
N TRP A 309 -30.44 -8.58 -10.81
CA TRP A 309 -30.79 -9.86 -11.43
C TRP A 309 -30.13 -11.03 -10.70
N GLY A 310 -30.86 -12.14 -10.62
CA GLY A 310 -30.30 -13.42 -10.17
C GLY A 310 -30.33 -13.64 -8.66
N LEU A 311 -31.13 -12.88 -7.88
CA LEU A 311 -31.33 -13.10 -6.45
C LEU A 311 -32.07 -14.42 -6.13
N PHE A 312 -32.76 -15.01 -7.11
CA PHE A 312 -33.36 -16.36 -6.98
C PHE A 312 -32.31 -17.48 -6.85
N ARG A 313 -31.03 -17.19 -7.12
CA ARG A 313 -29.95 -18.16 -7.10
C ARG A 313 -29.54 -18.44 -5.65
N PRO A 314 -29.25 -19.70 -5.28
CA PRO A 314 -28.78 -20.03 -3.94
C PRO A 314 -27.53 -19.25 -3.52
N PHE A 315 -26.63 -19.00 -4.48
CA PHE A 315 -25.49 -18.09 -4.34
C PHE A 315 -25.56 -17.06 -5.46
N PRO A 316 -26.15 -15.88 -5.23
CA PRO A 316 -26.37 -14.87 -6.27
C PRO A 316 -25.11 -14.01 -6.52
N VAL A 317 -23.96 -14.67 -6.67
CA VAL A 317 -22.66 -14.05 -6.91
C VAL A 317 -22.17 -14.35 -8.35
N ASP A 318 -21.15 -13.62 -8.76
CA ASP A 318 -20.43 -13.82 -10.02
C ASP A 318 -19.28 -14.82 -9.85
N MET A 319 -18.78 -15.41 -10.94
CA MET A 319 -17.60 -16.29 -10.89
C MET A 319 -16.39 -15.59 -10.25
N ALA A 320 -16.21 -14.31 -10.52
CA ALA A 320 -15.08 -13.53 -10.03
C ALA A 320 -15.23 -13.07 -8.57
N ALA A 321 -16.35 -13.39 -7.92
CA ALA A 321 -16.73 -12.88 -6.60
C ALA A 321 -16.37 -13.82 -5.43
N PHE A 322 -15.73 -14.96 -5.71
CA PHE A 322 -15.39 -15.93 -4.67
C PHE A 322 -14.08 -16.68 -4.95
N ALA A 323 -13.44 -17.15 -3.89
CA ALA A 323 -12.35 -18.11 -3.94
C ALA A 323 -12.56 -19.22 -2.90
N VAL A 324 -11.98 -20.39 -3.15
CA VAL A 324 -12.18 -21.60 -2.35
C VAL A 324 -10.84 -22.05 -1.77
N ASN A 325 -10.80 -22.35 -0.47
CA ASN A 325 -9.63 -22.95 0.14
C ASN A 325 -9.28 -24.29 -0.53
N ILE A 326 -8.01 -24.50 -0.84
CA ILE A 326 -7.56 -25.68 -1.60
C ILE A 326 -7.80 -27.00 -0.86
N LYS A 327 -7.63 -27.02 0.47
CA LYS A 327 -7.89 -28.21 1.29
C LYS A 327 -9.37 -28.59 1.23
N LYS A 328 -10.24 -27.60 1.37
CA LYS A 328 -11.69 -27.79 1.27
C LYS A 328 -12.09 -28.38 -0.09
N LEU A 329 -11.53 -27.86 -1.18
CA LEU A 329 -11.88 -28.32 -2.54
C LEU A 329 -11.34 -29.73 -2.88
N ILE A 330 -10.16 -30.09 -2.36
CA ILE A 330 -9.49 -31.35 -2.68
C ILE A 330 -9.85 -32.47 -1.70
N LEU A 331 -9.82 -32.20 -0.39
CA LEU A 331 -9.99 -33.21 0.66
C LEU A 331 -11.45 -33.36 1.11
N ASP A 332 -12.10 -32.26 1.45
CA ASP A 332 -13.45 -32.31 2.03
C ASP A 332 -14.50 -32.61 0.95
N PHE A 333 -14.30 -32.05 -0.26
CA PHE A 333 -15.23 -32.16 -1.37
C PHE A 333 -14.56 -32.65 -2.68
N PRO A 334 -13.98 -33.86 -2.70
CA PRO A 334 -13.19 -34.39 -3.82
C PRO A 334 -14.01 -34.62 -5.10
N LYS A 335 -15.34 -34.62 -5.01
CA LYS A 335 -16.25 -34.77 -6.15
C LYS A 335 -16.82 -33.43 -6.65
N ALA A 336 -16.60 -32.33 -5.92
CA ALA A 336 -17.17 -31.03 -6.27
C ALA A 336 -16.64 -30.52 -7.61
N LYS A 337 -17.55 -30.05 -8.46
CA LYS A 337 -17.21 -29.52 -9.78
C LYS A 337 -18.32 -28.58 -10.28
N PHE A 338 -18.02 -27.77 -11.28
CA PHE A 338 -19.04 -27.00 -11.96
C PHE A 338 -19.93 -27.92 -12.80
N ILE A 339 -21.24 -27.68 -12.74
CA ILE A 339 -22.25 -28.42 -13.49
C ILE A 339 -22.99 -27.43 -14.39
N ALA A 340 -22.97 -27.68 -15.70
CA ALA A 340 -23.68 -26.86 -16.68
C ALA A 340 -25.20 -27.10 -16.58
N LEU A 341 -25.86 -26.37 -15.69
CA LEU A 341 -27.31 -26.42 -15.52
C LEU A 341 -28.04 -25.70 -16.66
N LYS A 342 -29.24 -26.18 -17.02
CA LYS A 342 -30.07 -25.57 -18.09
C LYS A 342 -30.49 -24.14 -17.76
N ARG A 343 -30.69 -23.81 -16.47
CA ARG A 343 -31.12 -22.49 -16.03
C ARG A 343 -29.92 -21.52 -16.06
N PRO A 344 -30.00 -20.38 -16.79
CA PRO A 344 -28.94 -19.38 -16.85
C PRO A 344 -28.51 -18.85 -15.48
N GLY A 345 -27.20 -18.57 -15.34
CA GLY A 345 -26.60 -17.97 -14.14
C GLY A 345 -26.46 -18.90 -12.94
N MET A 346 -26.75 -20.19 -13.08
CA MET A 346 -26.66 -21.16 -11.97
C MET A 346 -25.28 -21.82 -11.84
N LEU A 347 -24.29 -21.42 -12.64
CA LEU A 347 -23.00 -22.11 -12.71
C LEU A 347 -22.23 -22.00 -11.39
N GLU A 348 -22.12 -20.81 -10.82
CA GLU A 348 -21.46 -20.54 -9.55
C GLU A 348 -22.14 -21.33 -8.43
N SER A 349 -23.48 -21.22 -8.37
CA SER A 349 -24.31 -21.96 -7.42
C SER A 349 -24.17 -23.48 -7.58
N SER A 350 -23.89 -23.99 -8.79
CA SER A 350 -23.73 -25.42 -9.00
C SER A 350 -22.53 -25.99 -8.23
N LEU A 351 -21.42 -25.25 -8.14
CA LEU A 351 -20.26 -25.63 -7.33
C LEU A 351 -20.48 -25.29 -5.86
N LEU A 352 -20.89 -24.06 -5.55
CA LEU A 352 -20.94 -23.55 -4.18
C LEU A 352 -21.88 -24.36 -3.28
N ARG A 353 -23.04 -24.79 -3.80
CA ARG A 353 -23.97 -25.65 -3.04
C ARG A 353 -23.40 -27.02 -2.65
N GLN A 354 -22.36 -27.49 -3.34
CA GLN A 354 -21.72 -28.76 -3.00
C GLN A 354 -20.74 -28.61 -1.84
N ILE A 355 -20.22 -27.39 -1.57
CA ILE A 355 -19.08 -27.18 -0.68
C ILE A 355 -19.36 -26.27 0.52
N THR A 356 -20.41 -25.45 0.48
CA THR A 356 -20.69 -24.46 1.52
C THR A 356 -22.17 -24.10 1.58
N THR A 357 -22.55 -23.43 2.66
CA THR A 357 -23.81 -22.68 2.83
C THR A 357 -23.55 -21.17 2.87
N VAL A 358 -24.60 -20.35 2.77
CA VAL A 358 -24.47 -18.88 2.87
C VAL A 358 -23.91 -18.45 4.23
N LYS A 359 -24.28 -19.15 5.31
CA LYS A 359 -23.83 -18.86 6.67
C LYS A 359 -22.34 -19.12 6.90
N GLU A 360 -21.74 -19.99 6.08
CA GLU A 360 -20.33 -20.38 6.15
C GLU A 360 -19.43 -19.53 5.24
N LEU A 361 -20.00 -18.61 4.47
CA LEU A 361 -19.23 -17.72 3.61
C LEU A 361 -18.42 -16.72 4.44
N GLU A 362 -17.17 -16.51 4.06
CA GLU A 362 -16.25 -15.58 4.70
C GLU A 362 -16.19 -14.27 3.91
N PRO A 363 -16.60 -13.13 4.50
CA PRO A 363 -16.32 -11.81 3.92
C PRO A 363 -14.81 -11.57 3.80
N VAL A 364 -14.32 -11.35 2.57
CA VAL A 364 -12.88 -11.14 2.35
C VAL A 364 -12.45 -9.70 2.61
N THR A 365 -13.31 -8.72 2.32
CA THR A 365 -13.06 -7.32 2.65
C THR A 365 -13.90 -6.90 3.84
N GLN A 366 -13.42 -5.93 4.63
CA GLN A 366 -14.13 -5.44 5.80
C GLN A 366 -15.55 -4.98 5.40
N ASN A 367 -16.56 -5.64 5.98
CA ASN A 367 -17.98 -5.43 5.68
C ASN A 367 -18.36 -5.49 4.19
N CYS A 368 -17.58 -6.19 3.36
CA CYS A 368 -17.83 -6.27 1.91
C CYS A 368 -17.98 -4.88 1.26
N SER A 369 -17.18 -3.91 1.72
CA SER A 369 -17.32 -2.49 1.37
C SER A 369 -16.46 -2.05 0.18
N LYS A 370 -15.51 -2.88 -0.24
CA LYS A 370 -14.57 -2.58 -1.34
C LYS A 370 -14.78 -3.48 -2.53
N VAL A 371 -14.69 -2.88 -3.72
CA VAL A 371 -14.65 -3.58 -5.01
C VAL A 371 -13.22 -3.59 -5.51
N TYR A 372 -12.64 -4.78 -5.66
CA TYR A 372 -11.32 -4.98 -6.26
C TYR A 372 -11.38 -5.71 -7.61
N VAL A 373 -12.59 -6.06 -8.07
CA VAL A 373 -12.80 -6.83 -9.30
C VAL A 373 -13.97 -6.26 -10.09
N TRP A 374 -13.77 -6.08 -11.39
CA TRP A 374 -14.79 -5.58 -12.31
C TRP A 374 -15.04 -6.63 -13.40
N HIS A 375 -16.31 -6.99 -13.59
CA HIS A 375 -16.74 -7.87 -14.68
C HIS A 375 -16.79 -7.07 -16.00
N THR A 376 -15.64 -6.59 -16.46
CA THR A 376 -15.50 -5.93 -17.76
C THR A 376 -15.74 -6.90 -18.91
N ARG A 377 -16.03 -6.36 -20.09
CA ARG A 377 -16.13 -7.13 -21.34
C ARG A 377 -15.53 -6.33 -22.46
N THR A 378 -14.73 -6.99 -23.29
CA THR A 378 -14.11 -6.35 -24.45
C THR A 378 -15.02 -6.47 -25.65
N GLU A 379 -15.18 -5.36 -26.37
CA GLU A 379 -15.90 -5.36 -27.63
C GLU A 379 -15.14 -6.15 -28.71
N THR A 380 -15.87 -6.74 -29.65
CA THR A 380 -15.23 -7.35 -30.81
C THR A 380 -14.76 -6.23 -31.73
N PRO A 381 -13.49 -6.20 -32.20
CA PRO A 381 -12.92 -5.07 -32.94
C PRO A 381 -13.41 -5.02 -34.41
N LYS A 382 -14.72 -5.08 -34.64
CA LYS A 382 -15.31 -5.16 -35.99
C LYS A 382 -15.04 -3.91 -36.81
N ASP A 383 -15.22 -2.75 -36.19
CA ASP A 383 -15.07 -1.45 -36.87
C ASP A 383 -13.59 -1.12 -37.08
N SER A 384 -12.75 -1.43 -36.07
CA SER A 384 -11.30 -1.25 -36.14
C SER A 384 -10.63 -2.10 -37.23
N ILE A 385 -11.22 -3.23 -37.62
CA ILE A 385 -10.70 -4.12 -38.68
C ILE A 385 -11.55 -4.11 -39.96
N LEU A 386 -12.46 -3.13 -40.12
CA LEU A 386 -13.38 -3.08 -41.26
C LEU A 386 -12.65 -3.06 -42.60
N GLY A 387 -11.48 -2.40 -42.64
CA GLY A 387 -10.61 -2.30 -43.82
C GLY A 387 -9.98 -3.62 -44.27
N GLU A 388 -9.92 -4.65 -43.42
CA GLU A 388 -9.24 -5.91 -43.73
C GLU A 388 -9.88 -6.63 -44.93
N ARG A 389 -11.20 -6.56 -45.05
CA ARG A 389 -11.90 -7.09 -46.24
C ARG A 389 -11.48 -6.39 -47.52
N GLY A 390 -11.21 -5.10 -47.45
CA GLY A 390 -10.71 -4.30 -48.58
C GLY A 390 -9.27 -4.68 -48.94
N LEU A 391 -8.41 -4.85 -47.93
CA LEU A 391 -7.03 -5.32 -48.09
C LEU A 391 -6.96 -6.70 -48.76
N ILE A 392 -7.78 -7.65 -48.32
CA ILE A 392 -7.91 -8.97 -48.94
C ILE A 392 -8.34 -8.86 -50.41
N LYS A 393 -9.35 -8.05 -50.72
CA LYS A 393 -9.83 -7.84 -52.10
C LYS A 393 -8.78 -7.19 -53.01
N LYS A 394 -7.91 -6.34 -52.45
CA LYS A 394 -6.80 -5.67 -53.16
C LYS A 394 -5.55 -6.55 -53.32
N GLY A 395 -5.54 -7.76 -52.77
CA GLY A 395 -4.38 -8.65 -52.80
C GLY A 395 -3.27 -8.28 -51.81
N THR A 396 -3.55 -7.41 -50.84
CA THR A 396 -2.60 -6.97 -49.81
C THR A 396 -3.14 -7.22 -48.39
N PRO A 397 -3.53 -8.46 -48.04
CA PRO A 397 -4.09 -8.77 -46.71
C PRO A 397 -3.06 -8.52 -45.61
N SER A 398 -3.53 -8.40 -44.36
CA SER A 398 -2.62 -8.41 -43.21
C SER A 398 -1.81 -9.71 -43.17
N ASP A 399 -0.50 -9.60 -42.92
CA ASP A 399 0.39 -10.75 -42.84
C ASP A 399 -0.01 -11.67 -41.68
N GLN A 400 -0.35 -12.92 -42.00
CA GLN A 400 -0.79 -13.91 -41.01
C GLN A 400 0.32 -14.36 -40.07
N ASN A 401 1.59 -14.08 -40.40
CA ASN A 401 2.72 -14.35 -39.52
C ASN A 401 2.89 -13.27 -38.43
N VAL A 402 2.23 -12.12 -38.57
CA VAL A 402 2.21 -11.08 -37.53
C VAL A 402 1.17 -11.46 -36.48
N GLU A 403 1.63 -12.00 -35.35
CA GLU A 403 0.75 -12.46 -34.27
C GLU A 403 0.11 -11.29 -33.50
N THR A 404 -1.22 -11.12 -33.68
CA THR A 404 -2.06 -10.12 -33.00
C THR A 404 -2.75 -10.61 -31.74
#